data_AF-A0AAW6UUY9-F1
#
_entry.id   AF-A0AAW6UUY9-F1
#
_cell.length_a   1.000
_cell.length_b   1.000
_cell.length_c   1.000
_cell.angle_alpha   90.00
_cell.angle_beta   90.00
_cell.angle_gamma   90.00
#
_symmetry.space_group_name_H-M   'P 1'
#
loop_
_entity.id
_entity.type
_entity.pdbx_description
1 polymer ?
#
loop_
_entity_poly.entity_id
_entity_poly.type
_entity_poly.pdbx_seq_one_letter_code
_entity_poly.pdbx_strand_id
1 'polypeptide(L)'
;MNLFEILQHIPESQMTGGPIPAYLYGAFRRKSISFFNGLTDEDTLVYWFQSRSFTIDLRLKHRTETPVHERQGWIGNTLWDEAQALLLWQVADSSNYQNHVQWPEPARLHAIGNCILEFSPSNVYVEDWRQQVHSGLYLGLRLKTAVDVETGQQLKMDGGLIICDQHVAYTLTRLPEIQNIVCHLDLAADGLETHTIEQIESFEVSIGTDGHTKSYSTSSGQSDQPFNFDAFDIINDSTLKQRRSLNERQIDLIFEIDIYQSNYLFQQQTPTTPDSEHWLKTEESHLLHHAQLTL
;
A
#
# COMPACT_ATOMS: atom_id res chain seq x y z
N MET A 1 -22.19 -10.98 0.54
CA MET A 1 -22.53 -9.88 -0.40
C MET A 1 -21.24 -9.40 -1.06
N ASN A 2 -21.35 -8.63 -2.15
CA ASN A 2 -20.21 -7.92 -2.71
C ASN A 2 -19.88 -6.68 -1.84
N LEU A 3 -18.60 -6.31 -1.75
CA LEU A 3 -18.13 -5.17 -0.94
C LEU A 3 -18.83 -3.87 -1.33
N PHE A 4 -19.00 -3.59 -2.62
CA PHE A 4 -19.62 -2.34 -3.08
C PHE A 4 -21.12 -2.28 -2.77
N GLU A 5 -21.80 -3.42 -2.63
CA GLU A 5 -23.18 -3.49 -2.13
C GLU A 5 -23.22 -3.16 -0.64
N ILE A 6 -22.29 -3.71 0.14
CA ILE A 6 -22.17 -3.44 1.58
C ILE A 6 -21.94 -1.97 1.88
N LEU A 7 -21.08 -1.31 1.10
CA LEU A 7 -20.77 0.12 1.32
C LEU A 7 -22.01 1.02 1.19
N GLN A 8 -23.05 0.59 0.45
CA GLN A 8 -24.32 1.33 0.37
C GLN A 8 -25.14 1.29 1.67
N HIS A 9 -24.80 0.37 2.58
CA HIS A 9 -25.51 0.12 3.83
C HIS A 9 -24.74 0.59 5.07
N ILE A 10 -23.52 1.09 4.91
CA ILE A 10 -22.66 1.53 6.00
C ILE A 10 -22.47 3.06 5.91
N PRO A 11 -22.52 3.79 7.03
CA PRO A 11 -22.26 5.22 7.02
C PRO A 11 -20.81 5.52 6.62
N GLU A 12 -20.62 6.62 5.89
CA GLU A 12 -19.28 7.17 5.68
C GLU A 12 -18.61 7.51 7.01
N SER A 13 -17.28 7.43 7.02
CA SER A 13 -16.47 7.81 8.18
C SER A 13 -16.72 9.28 8.55
N GLN A 14 -17.07 9.53 9.80
CA GLN A 14 -17.30 10.90 10.29
C GLN A 14 -16.03 11.76 10.30
N MET A 15 -14.87 11.11 10.42
CA MET A 15 -13.57 11.77 10.47
C MET A 15 -12.64 11.21 9.39
N THR A 16 -12.34 12.07 8.41
CA THR A 16 -11.40 11.79 7.31
C THR A 16 -9.97 12.21 7.66
N GLY A 17 -9.83 13.22 8.51
CA GLY A 17 -8.56 13.54 9.17
C GLY A 17 -8.10 12.37 10.04
N GLY A 18 -6.80 12.21 10.17
CA GLY A 18 -6.19 11.07 10.84
C GLY A 18 -4.91 11.47 11.56
N PRO A 19 -4.16 10.50 12.08
CA PRO A 19 -2.93 10.78 12.81
C PRO A 19 -1.82 11.35 11.92
N ILE A 20 -1.98 11.31 10.59
CA ILE A 20 -0.98 11.76 9.64
C ILE A 20 -1.51 12.91 8.76
N PRO A 21 -0.62 13.72 8.16
CA PRO A 21 -1.02 14.78 7.24
C PRO A 21 -1.82 14.26 6.03
N ALA A 22 -2.89 14.98 5.66
CA ALA A 22 -3.83 14.54 4.62
C ALA A 22 -3.23 14.45 3.21
N TYR A 23 -2.11 15.14 2.95
CA TYR A 23 -1.38 15.03 1.68
C TYR A 23 -0.74 13.66 1.48
N LEU A 24 -0.61 12.86 2.55
CA LEU A 24 -0.11 11.50 2.50
C LEU A 24 -1.19 10.48 2.13
N TYR A 25 -2.47 10.85 2.10
CA TYR A 25 -3.55 9.91 1.77
C TYR A 25 -3.60 9.65 0.26
N GLY A 26 -3.83 8.39 -0.13
CA GLY A 26 -4.07 8.02 -1.52
C GLY A 26 -3.19 6.89 -2.01
N ALA A 27 -2.92 6.90 -3.32
CA ALA A 27 -2.08 5.92 -4.00
C ALA A 27 -0.95 6.65 -4.71
N PHE A 28 0.27 6.24 -4.42
CA PHE A 28 1.48 6.85 -4.92
C PHE A 28 2.27 5.86 -5.74
N ARG A 29 2.86 6.34 -6.83
CA ARG A 29 3.88 5.62 -7.59
C ARG A 29 5.20 6.36 -7.42
N ARG A 30 6.27 5.63 -7.12
CA ARG A 30 7.60 6.22 -7.09
C ARG A 30 8.02 6.51 -8.53
N LYS A 31 8.31 7.78 -8.80
CA LYS A 31 8.89 8.22 -10.07
C LYS A 31 10.39 7.95 -10.12
N SER A 32 11.09 8.25 -9.03
CA SER A 32 12.53 8.03 -8.94
C SER A 32 13.03 7.91 -7.50
N ILE A 33 14.22 7.33 -7.35
CA ILE A 33 15.05 7.40 -6.15
C ILE A 33 16.46 7.83 -6.56
N SER A 34 17.01 8.86 -5.92
CA SER A 34 18.39 9.28 -6.08
C SER A 34 19.20 8.99 -4.83
N PHE A 35 20.39 8.43 -4.98
CA PHE A 35 21.26 8.01 -3.89
C PHE A 35 22.40 9.00 -3.65
N PHE A 36 22.99 8.95 -2.46
CA PHE A 36 24.13 9.80 -2.05
C PHE A 36 25.35 9.74 -3.00
N ASN A 37 25.48 8.67 -3.77
CA ASN A 37 26.57 8.47 -4.72
C ASN A 37 26.29 9.06 -6.12
N GLY A 38 25.15 9.74 -6.31
CA GLY A 38 24.76 10.39 -7.56
C GLY A 38 24.06 9.48 -8.56
N LEU A 39 23.80 8.21 -8.23
CA LEU A 39 22.98 7.32 -9.05
C LEU A 39 21.49 7.59 -8.83
N THR A 40 20.70 7.46 -9.89
CA THR A 40 19.23 7.54 -9.85
C THR A 40 18.63 6.30 -10.49
N ASP A 41 17.60 5.75 -9.87
CA ASP A 41 16.75 4.68 -10.41
C ASP A 41 15.35 5.24 -10.67
N GLU A 42 14.88 5.10 -11.91
CA GLU A 42 13.56 5.52 -12.39
C GLU A 42 12.72 4.33 -12.91
N ASP A 43 13.30 3.12 -12.90
CA ASP A 43 12.75 1.95 -13.59
C ASP A 43 12.08 0.96 -12.63
N THR A 44 12.61 0.84 -11.39
CA THR A 44 12.02 -0.06 -10.40
C THR A 44 10.58 0.37 -10.07
N LEU A 45 9.65 -0.56 -10.20
CA LEU A 45 8.23 -0.36 -9.92
C LEU A 45 8.02 -0.35 -8.42
N VAL A 46 7.71 0.83 -7.85
CA VAL A 46 7.35 0.96 -6.44
C VAL A 46 6.04 1.69 -6.30
N TYR A 47 5.14 1.10 -5.54
CA TYR A 47 3.83 1.66 -5.24
C TYR A 47 3.62 1.69 -3.74
N TRP A 48 3.11 2.83 -3.27
CA TRP A 48 2.80 3.09 -1.87
C TRP A 48 1.35 3.54 -1.76
N PHE A 49 0.55 2.80 -1.00
CA PHE A 49 -0.86 3.10 -0.76
C PHE A 49 -1.05 3.41 0.71
N GLN A 50 -1.58 4.60 0.99
CA GLN A 50 -1.75 5.08 2.36
C GLN A 50 -3.23 5.26 2.65
N SER A 51 -3.71 4.49 3.62
CA SER A 51 -5.01 4.69 4.25
C SER A 51 -4.93 5.78 5.33
N ARG A 52 -5.88 5.85 6.26
CA ARG A 52 -5.83 6.83 7.34
C ARG A 52 -4.77 6.49 8.38
N SER A 53 -4.61 5.22 8.73
CA SER A 53 -3.71 4.77 9.81
C SER A 53 -2.72 3.67 9.43
N PHE A 54 -2.79 3.14 8.21
CA PHE A 54 -1.92 2.07 7.74
C PHE A 54 -1.58 2.22 6.26
N THR A 55 -0.56 1.50 5.84
CA THR A 55 -0.03 1.55 4.48
C THR A 55 0.23 0.16 3.91
N ILE A 56 0.17 0.05 2.59
CA ILE A 56 0.61 -1.09 1.80
C ILE A 56 1.68 -0.60 0.82
N ASP A 57 2.78 -1.34 0.69
CA ASP A 57 3.85 -1.04 -0.25
C ASP A 57 4.22 -2.29 -1.05
N LEU A 58 4.53 -2.09 -2.33
CA LEU A 58 4.99 -3.12 -3.26
C LEU A 58 6.18 -2.59 -4.05
N ARG A 59 7.24 -3.38 -4.13
CA ARG A 59 8.40 -3.12 -4.99
C ARG A 59 8.78 -4.33 -5.83
N LEU A 60 8.87 -4.09 -7.13
CA LEU A 60 9.25 -5.07 -8.16
C LEU A 60 10.26 -4.45 -9.12
N LYS A 61 11.31 -5.17 -9.51
CA LYS A 61 12.23 -4.73 -10.57
C LYS A 61 11.58 -4.73 -11.95
N HIS A 62 10.70 -5.70 -12.17
CA HIS A 62 9.90 -5.86 -13.38
C HIS A 62 8.56 -6.52 -13.05
N ARG A 63 7.50 -6.20 -13.80
CA ARG A 63 6.13 -6.67 -13.54
C ARG A 63 6.03 -8.20 -13.47
N THR A 64 6.67 -8.90 -14.40
CA THR A 64 6.57 -10.37 -14.55
C THR A 64 7.87 -11.12 -14.27
N GLU A 65 9.01 -10.42 -14.24
CA GLU A 65 10.34 -11.05 -14.26
C GLU A 65 11.11 -10.86 -12.95
N THR A 66 10.56 -10.13 -11.96
CA THR A 66 11.21 -10.03 -10.65
C THR A 66 11.31 -11.43 -10.01
N PRO A 67 12.53 -11.95 -9.76
CA PRO A 67 12.70 -13.23 -9.09
C PRO A 67 12.04 -13.22 -7.72
N VAL A 68 11.46 -14.35 -7.30
CA VAL A 68 10.71 -14.50 -6.04
C VAL A 68 11.45 -13.90 -4.84
N HIS A 69 12.74 -14.19 -4.72
CA HIS A 69 13.58 -13.72 -3.62
C HIS A 69 13.91 -12.22 -3.64
N GLU A 70 13.69 -11.54 -4.76
CA GLU A 70 13.92 -10.10 -4.91
C GLU A 70 12.65 -9.27 -4.84
N ARG A 71 11.47 -9.91 -4.81
CA ARG A 71 10.19 -9.22 -4.64
C ARG A 71 10.10 -8.65 -3.24
N GLN A 72 9.51 -7.47 -3.13
CA GLN A 72 9.32 -6.81 -1.84
C GLN A 72 7.88 -6.34 -1.74
N GLY A 73 7.31 -6.48 -0.56
CA GLY A 73 5.99 -5.96 -0.27
C GLY A 73 5.67 -6.16 1.20
N TRP A 74 4.88 -5.25 1.76
CA TRP A 74 4.56 -5.27 3.18
C TRP A 74 3.32 -4.44 3.49
N ILE A 75 2.82 -4.63 4.70
CA ILE A 75 1.76 -3.82 5.29
C ILE A 75 2.19 -3.41 6.70
N GLY A 76 1.84 -2.19 7.10
CA GLY A 76 2.22 -1.67 8.41
C GLY A 76 1.35 -0.51 8.86
N ASN A 77 1.32 -0.28 10.17
CA ASN A 77 0.68 0.92 10.71
C ASN A 77 1.57 2.13 10.46
N THR A 78 0.96 3.25 10.11
CA THR A 78 1.66 4.51 9.85
C THR A 78 1.63 5.38 11.10
N LEU A 79 2.79 5.86 11.52
CA LEU A 79 2.96 6.73 12.68
C LEU A 79 3.54 8.06 12.23
N TRP A 80 3.06 9.16 12.79
CA TRP A 80 3.55 10.50 12.51
C TRP A 80 4.15 11.11 13.78
N ASP A 81 5.42 11.48 13.72
CA ASP A 81 6.07 12.32 14.72
C ASP A 81 5.89 13.79 14.31
N GLU A 82 4.92 14.46 14.92
CA GLU A 82 4.64 15.87 14.67
C GLU A 82 5.80 16.80 15.06
N ALA A 83 6.56 16.44 16.11
CA ALA A 83 7.65 17.28 16.59
C ALA A 83 8.84 17.29 15.63
N GLN A 84 9.08 16.17 14.94
CA GLN A 84 10.16 16.03 13.98
C GLN A 84 9.71 16.09 12.52
N ALA A 85 8.39 16.11 12.28
CA ALA A 85 7.76 15.95 10.97
C ALA A 85 8.27 14.71 10.23
N LEU A 86 8.28 13.57 10.93
CA LEU A 86 8.76 12.29 10.42
C LEU A 86 7.62 11.28 10.32
N LEU A 87 7.58 10.56 9.20
CA LEU A 87 6.73 9.40 9.03
C LEU A 87 7.50 8.14 9.43
N LEU A 88 6.87 7.26 10.20
CA LEU A 88 7.41 5.96 10.57
C LEU A 88 6.41 4.86 10.22
N TRP A 89 6.93 3.67 9.97
CA TRP A 89 6.12 2.48 9.72
C TRP A 89 6.38 1.44 10.78
N GLN A 90 5.31 0.99 11.42
CA GLN A 90 5.36 -0.14 12.33
C GLN A 90 4.92 -1.39 11.57
N VAL A 91 5.92 -2.12 11.05
CA VAL A 91 5.75 -3.38 10.33
C VAL A 91 6.09 -4.51 11.28
N ALA A 92 5.13 -5.40 11.57
CA ALA A 92 5.41 -6.60 12.35
C ALA A 92 6.21 -7.61 11.51
N ASP A 93 7.02 -8.46 12.14
CA ASP A 93 7.88 -9.44 11.45
C ASP A 93 7.11 -10.33 10.44
N SER A 94 5.86 -10.68 10.74
CA SER A 94 5.00 -11.49 9.88
C SER A 94 4.29 -10.69 8.76
N SER A 95 4.47 -9.37 8.73
CA SER A 95 3.78 -8.42 7.83
C SER A 95 4.68 -7.87 6.74
N ASN A 96 5.83 -8.53 6.54
CA ASN A 96 6.78 -8.28 5.48
C ASN A 96 6.95 -9.55 4.65
N TYR A 97 6.95 -9.41 3.32
CA TYR A 97 7.21 -10.51 2.40
C TYR A 97 8.60 -11.12 2.64
N GLN A 98 9.59 -10.26 2.91
CA GLN A 98 10.98 -10.60 3.16
C GLN A 98 11.25 -10.78 4.66
N ASN A 99 12.25 -11.59 5.01
CA ASN A 99 12.62 -11.88 6.41
C ASN A 99 13.44 -10.77 7.09
N HIS A 100 13.55 -9.59 6.47
CA HIS A 100 14.28 -8.44 7.03
C HIS A 100 13.60 -7.13 6.66
N VAL A 101 13.77 -6.12 7.52
CA VAL A 101 13.37 -4.74 7.23
C VAL A 101 14.40 -4.12 6.28
N GLN A 102 13.92 -3.55 5.17
CA GLN A 102 14.76 -2.96 4.13
C GLN A 102 14.94 -1.45 4.31
N TRP A 103 14.04 -0.82 5.06
CA TRP A 103 14.00 0.64 5.28
C TRP A 103 13.90 0.91 6.78
N PRO A 104 15.04 0.94 7.50
CA PRO A 104 15.04 1.03 8.95
C PRO A 104 14.88 2.47 9.48
N GLU A 105 14.98 3.48 8.60
CA GLU A 105 14.92 4.88 8.98
C GLU A 105 13.54 5.49 8.70
N PRO A 106 13.10 6.46 9.53
CA PRO A 106 11.88 7.20 9.27
C PRO A 106 12.04 8.15 8.08
N ALA A 107 10.94 8.64 7.52
CA ALA A 107 10.94 9.50 6.34
C ALA A 107 10.62 10.96 6.67
N ARG A 108 11.41 11.91 6.14
CA ARG A 108 11.05 13.34 6.14
C ARG A 108 10.37 13.69 4.82
N LEU A 109 9.13 14.16 4.87
CA LEU A 109 8.29 14.31 3.69
C LEU A 109 8.01 15.78 3.36
N HIS A 110 8.20 16.17 2.10
CA HIS A 110 7.89 17.49 1.59
C HIS A 110 6.94 17.40 0.38
N ALA A 111 5.73 17.93 0.51
CA ALA A 111 4.72 17.88 -0.53
C ALA A 111 4.69 19.15 -1.40
N ILE A 112 4.77 19.00 -2.72
CA ILE A 112 4.66 20.09 -3.70
C ILE A 112 3.79 19.61 -4.88
N GLY A 113 2.59 20.18 -5.02
CA GLY A 113 1.66 19.77 -6.07
C GLY A 113 1.13 18.35 -5.82
N ASN A 114 1.29 17.47 -6.81
CA ASN A 114 0.98 16.03 -6.68
C ASN A 114 2.21 15.19 -6.27
N CYS A 115 3.32 15.82 -5.93
CA CYS A 115 4.59 15.19 -5.57
C CYS A 115 4.81 15.20 -4.06
N ILE A 116 5.38 14.11 -3.55
CA ILE A 116 6.00 14.06 -2.23
C ILE A 116 7.46 13.69 -2.43
N LEU A 117 8.35 14.56 -1.95
CA LEU A 117 9.77 14.24 -1.82
C LEU A 117 10.01 13.63 -0.45
N GLU A 118 10.50 12.41 -0.44
CA GLU A 118 10.94 11.71 0.76
C GLU A 118 12.45 11.84 0.91
N PHE A 119 12.89 12.47 1.99
CA PHE A 119 14.29 12.57 2.35
C PHE A 119 14.61 11.58 3.45
N SER A 120 15.62 10.76 3.17
CA SER A 120 16.22 9.88 4.15
C SER A 120 16.98 10.71 5.21
N PRO A 121 16.78 10.51 6.53
CA PRO A 121 17.46 11.27 7.58
C PRO A 121 18.99 11.18 7.49
N SER A 122 19.51 10.04 7.04
CA SER A 122 20.94 9.82 6.81
C SER A 122 21.48 10.50 5.55
N ASN A 123 20.60 11.04 4.69
CA ASN A 123 20.89 11.55 3.34
C ASN A 123 21.43 10.47 2.39
N VAL A 124 21.10 9.19 2.64
CA VAL A 124 21.52 8.10 1.76
C VAL A 124 20.68 8.05 0.48
N TYR A 125 19.45 8.57 0.52
CA TYR A 125 18.58 8.70 -0.64
C TYR A 125 17.60 9.89 -0.56
N VAL A 126 16.99 10.22 -1.70
CA VAL A 126 15.74 10.98 -1.82
C VAL A 126 14.82 10.27 -2.82
N GLU A 127 13.53 10.10 -2.48
CA GLU A 127 12.53 9.54 -3.40
C GLU A 127 11.53 10.60 -3.86
N ASP A 128 11.11 10.52 -5.12
CA ASP A 128 10.04 11.32 -5.71
C ASP A 128 8.80 10.44 -5.89
N TRP A 129 7.77 10.69 -5.08
CA TRP A 129 6.50 10.00 -5.12
C TRP A 129 5.43 10.84 -5.82
N ARG A 130 4.64 10.22 -6.70
CA ARG A 130 3.57 10.88 -7.46
C ARG A 130 2.21 10.34 -7.06
N GLN A 131 1.31 11.21 -6.63
CA GLN A 131 -0.10 10.89 -6.39
C GLN A 131 -0.76 10.47 -7.71
N GLN A 132 -1.34 9.27 -7.72
CA GLN A 132 -1.97 8.66 -8.89
C GLN A 132 -3.47 9.00 -9.02
N VAL A 133 -4.09 9.49 -7.94
CA VAL A 133 -5.54 9.66 -7.83
C VAL A 133 -5.90 11.11 -7.58
N HIS A 134 -6.97 11.60 -8.22
CA HIS A 134 -7.51 12.94 -8.00
C HIS A 134 -8.69 12.92 -7.03
N SER A 135 -9.70 12.12 -7.34
CA SER A 135 -10.90 11.99 -6.50
C SER A 135 -11.59 10.65 -6.75
N GLY A 136 -12.43 10.23 -5.81
CA GLY A 136 -13.28 9.04 -5.96
C GLY A 136 -13.44 8.29 -4.65
N LEU A 137 -13.79 7.01 -4.72
CA LEU A 137 -13.92 6.16 -3.54
C LEU A 137 -12.61 6.16 -2.75
N TYR A 138 -12.66 6.41 -1.44
CA TYR A 138 -11.54 6.16 -0.54
C TYR A 138 -11.97 5.19 0.55
N LEU A 139 -11.44 3.98 0.48
CA LEU A 139 -11.72 2.90 1.41
C LEU A 139 -10.41 2.34 1.97
N GLY A 140 -10.34 2.18 3.28
CA GLY A 140 -9.33 1.40 3.96
C GLY A 140 -9.98 0.35 4.84
N LEU A 141 -9.68 -0.92 4.59
CA LEU A 141 -10.03 -2.04 5.45
C LEU A 141 -8.76 -2.59 6.07
N ARG A 142 -8.61 -2.47 7.39
CA ARG A 142 -7.45 -2.98 8.13
C ARG A 142 -7.83 -4.30 8.78
N LEU A 143 -7.06 -5.37 8.51
CA LEU A 143 -7.30 -6.65 9.17
C LEU A 143 -7.07 -6.51 10.68
N LYS A 144 -8.06 -6.88 11.48
CA LYS A 144 -7.97 -6.95 12.94
C LYS A 144 -7.62 -8.35 13.41
N THR A 145 -8.25 -9.35 12.81
CA THR A 145 -8.03 -10.75 13.15
C THR A 145 -8.46 -11.64 12.00
N ALA A 146 -7.86 -12.82 11.92
CA ALA A 146 -8.29 -13.90 11.05
C ALA A 146 -8.71 -15.07 11.95
N VAL A 147 -9.83 -15.72 11.62
CA VAL A 147 -10.38 -16.83 12.42
C VAL A 147 -10.58 -18.04 11.51
N ASP A 148 -9.99 -19.17 11.89
CA ASP A 148 -10.30 -20.45 11.25
C ASP A 148 -11.74 -20.85 11.57
N VAL A 149 -12.54 -21.11 10.54
CA VAL A 149 -13.99 -21.32 10.68
C VAL A 149 -14.32 -22.66 11.34
N GLU A 150 -13.50 -23.69 11.14
CA GLU A 150 -13.76 -25.03 11.69
C GLU A 150 -13.42 -25.10 13.18
N THR A 151 -12.27 -24.55 13.56
CA THR A 151 -11.74 -24.63 14.92
C THR A 151 -12.12 -23.43 15.79
N GLY A 152 -12.52 -22.31 15.18
CA GLY A 152 -12.72 -21.02 15.86
C GLY A 152 -11.43 -20.37 16.34
N GLN A 153 -10.26 -20.91 15.95
CA GLN A 153 -8.96 -20.41 16.41
C GLN A 153 -8.61 -19.10 15.72
N GLN A 154 -8.16 -18.11 16.49
CA GLN A 154 -7.55 -16.90 15.93
C GLN A 154 -6.17 -17.22 15.35
N LEU A 155 -5.94 -16.79 14.12
CA LEU A 155 -4.70 -16.94 13.39
C LEU A 155 -3.90 -15.63 13.48
N LYS A 156 -2.60 -15.75 13.77
CA LYS A 156 -1.68 -14.61 13.76
C LYS A 156 -1.35 -14.25 12.32
N MET A 157 -2.24 -13.46 11.71
CA MET A 157 -2.11 -12.95 10.35
C MET A 157 -2.27 -11.44 10.35
N ASP A 158 -1.77 -10.82 9.29
CA ASP A 158 -1.97 -9.41 9.01
C ASP A 158 -2.50 -9.22 7.58
N GLY A 159 -3.08 -8.06 7.29
CA GLY A 159 -3.61 -7.76 5.97
C GLY A 159 -4.43 -6.48 5.90
N GLY A 160 -4.87 -6.17 4.69
CA GLY A 160 -5.68 -5.01 4.44
C GLY A 160 -6.05 -4.85 2.98
N LEU A 161 -6.98 -3.95 2.74
CA LEU A 161 -7.42 -3.51 1.43
C LEU A 161 -7.51 -1.99 1.43
N ILE A 162 -6.86 -1.34 0.48
CA ILE A 162 -6.97 0.09 0.25
C ILE A 162 -7.51 0.30 -1.17
N ILE A 163 -8.59 1.07 -1.31
CA ILE A 163 -9.14 1.49 -2.59
C ILE A 163 -9.10 3.01 -2.65
N CYS A 164 -8.44 3.53 -3.67
CA CYS A 164 -8.37 4.95 -4.03
C CYS A 164 -8.87 5.08 -5.47
N ASP A 165 -10.16 5.29 -5.65
CA ASP A 165 -10.86 5.23 -6.93
C ASP A 165 -10.58 3.90 -7.67
N GLN A 166 -9.95 3.94 -8.85
CA GLN A 166 -9.57 2.75 -9.62
C GLN A 166 -8.27 2.09 -9.13
N HIS A 167 -7.57 2.68 -8.16
CA HIS A 167 -6.33 2.13 -7.63
C HIS A 167 -6.64 1.27 -6.42
N VAL A 168 -6.23 0.00 -6.47
CA VAL A 168 -6.51 -0.98 -5.42
C VAL A 168 -5.20 -1.60 -4.95
N ALA A 169 -4.98 -1.63 -3.64
CA ALA A 169 -3.91 -2.38 -3.01
C ALA A 169 -4.50 -3.38 -2.01
N TYR A 170 -4.08 -4.63 -2.11
CA TYR A 170 -4.48 -5.70 -1.21
C TYR A 170 -3.25 -6.36 -0.61
N THR A 171 -3.31 -6.70 0.66
CA THR A 171 -2.28 -7.51 1.31
C THR A 171 -2.91 -8.55 2.22
N LEU A 172 -2.35 -9.76 2.19
CA LEU A 172 -2.64 -10.78 3.18
C LEU A 172 -1.36 -11.58 3.45
N THR A 173 -1.00 -11.68 4.72
CA THR A 173 0.18 -12.44 5.14
C THR A 173 -0.05 -13.94 5.02
N ARG A 174 1.05 -14.69 5.15
CA ARG A 174 1.02 -16.16 5.18
C ARG A 174 0.21 -16.68 6.37
N LEU A 175 -0.27 -17.92 6.24
CA LEU A 175 -0.75 -18.67 7.40
C LEU A 175 0.38 -18.84 8.44
N PRO A 176 0.07 -18.87 9.75
CA PRO A 176 1.09 -18.90 10.79
C PRO A 176 2.07 -20.08 10.65
N GLU A 177 1.58 -21.26 10.31
CA GLU A 177 2.40 -22.45 10.09
C GLU A 177 3.37 -22.30 8.91
N ILE A 178 2.96 -21.61 7.84
CA ILE A 178 3.82 -21.34 6.68
C ILE A 178 4.81 -20.23 7.03
N GLN A 179 4.38 -19.20 7.74
CA GLN A 179 5.26 -18.11 8.18
C GLN A 179 6.40 -18.64 9.08
N ASN A 180 6.11 -19.62 9.94
CA ASN A 180 7.12 -20.27 10.79
C ASN A 180 8.16 -21.08 9.99
N ILE A 181 7.80 -21.57 8.79
CA ILE A 181 8.76 -22.22 7.89
C ILE A 181 9.59 -21.15 7.20
N VAL A 182 8.90 -20.19 6.57
CA VAL A 182 9.54 -19.18 5.71
C VAL A 182 10.51 -18.29 6.48
N CYS A 183 10.24 -17.95 7.74
CA CYS A 183 11.12 -17.10 8.54
C CYS A 183 12.51 -17.70 8.81
N HIS A 184 12.67 -19.01 8.60
CA HIS A 184 13.94 -19.72 8.76
C HIS A 184 14.63 -20.04 7.42
N LEU A 185 14.01 -19.69 6.29
CA LEU A 185 14.58 -19.90 4.97
C LEU A 185 15.59 -18.79 4.65
N ASP A 186 16.67 -19.19 4.00
CA ASP A 186 17.47 -18.27 3.18
C ASP A 186 16.74 -18.07 1.86
N LEU A 187 16.02 -16.95 1.75
CA LEU A 187 15.26 -16.62 0.55
C LEU A 187 16.16 -16.43 -0.67
N ALA A 188 17.43 -16.07 -0.49
CA ALA A 188 18.39 -15.86 -1.57
C ALA A 188 19.10 -17.13 -2.02
N ALA A 189 18.80 -18.29 -1.41
CA ALA A 189 19.41 -19.55 -1.79
C ALA A 189 19.09 -19.92 -3.25
N ASP A 190 20.11 -20.32 -4.00
CA ASP A 190 19.93 -20.86 -5.35
C ASP A 190 19.19 -22.20 -5.31
N GLY A 191 18.29 -22.42 -6.28
CA GLY A 191 17.67 -23.73 -6.50
C GLY A 191 16.59 -24.11 -5.48
N LEU A 192 15.88 -23.14 -4.89
CA LEU A 192 14.71 -23.40 -4.04
C LEU A 192 13.73 -24.36 -4.74
N GLU A 193 13.29 -25.38 -4.01
CA GLU A 193 12.28 -26.31 -4.48
C GLU A 193 10.95 -25.59 -4.74
N THR A 194 10.16 -26.10 -5.70
CA THR A 194 8.87 -25.51 -6.07
C THR A 194 7.94 -25.31 -4.88
N HIS A 195 7.87 -26.28 -3.96
CA HIS A 195 7.02 -26.17 -2.78
C HIS A 195 7.45 -25.02 -1.85
N THR A 196 8.76 -24.79 -1.74
CA THR A 196 9.31 -23.67 -0.97
C THR A 196 8.95 -22.33 -1.61
N ILE A 197 8.98 -22.26 -2.95
CA ILE A 197 8.54 -21.07 -3.69
C ILE A 197 7.05 -20.79 -3.42
N GLU A 198 6.19 -21.80 -3.49
CA GLU A 198 4.76 -21.64 -3.18
C GLU A 198 4.52 -21.11 -1.76
N GLN A 199 5.29 -21.59 -0.78
CA GLN A 199 5.23 -21.09 0.60
C GLN A 199 5.68 -19.63 0.70
N ILE A 200 6.74 -19.23 0.01
CA ILE A 200 7.21 -17.85 -0.03
C ILE A 200 6.14 -16.95 -0.68
N GLU A 201 5.58 -17.37 -1.81
CA GLU A 201 4.55 -16.64 -2.57
C GLU A 201 3.18 -16.62 -1.89
N SER A 202 2.94 -17.43 -0.85
CA SER A 202 1.70 -17.38 -0.06
C SER A 202 1.49 -16.05 0.69
N PHE A 203 2.51 -15.19 0.75
CA PHE A 203 2.36 -13.79 1.15
C PHE A 203 2.01 -12.96 -0.07
N GLU A 204 0.80 -12.42 -0.08
CA GLU A 204 0.30 -11.60 -1.19
C GLU A 204 0.37 -10.13 -0.83
N VAL A 205 1.08 -9.34 -1.65
CA VAL A 205 0.79 -7.93 -1.88
C VAL A 205 0.44 -7.81 -3.35
N SER A 206 -0.74 -7.27 -3.67
CA SER A 206 -1.20 -7.09 -5.04
C SER A 206 -1.76 -5.69 -5.25
N ILE A 207 -1.44 -5.11 -6.41
CA ILE A 207 -1.85 -3.77 -6.81
C ILE A 207 -2.50 -3.79 -8.19
N GLY A 208 -3.58 -3.04 -8.34
CA GLY A 208 -4.23 -2.76 -9.61
C GLY A 208 -4.50 -1.28 -9.79
N THR A 209 -4.61 -0.86 -11.06
CA THR A 209 -4.81 0.54 -11.45
C THR A 209 -6.07 0.73 -12.30
N ASP A 210 -6.87 -0.33 -12.50
CA ASP A 210 -8.09 -0.35 -13.30
C ASP A 210 -9.35 -0.67 -12.47
N GLY A 211 -9.21 -0.78 -11.15
CA GLY A 211 -10.27 -1.09 -10.19
C GLY A 211 -10.62 -2.58 -10.07
N HIS A 212 -10.07 -3.45 -10.92
CA HIS A 212 -10.56 -4.80 -11.09
C HIS A 212 -9.47 -5.87 -11.12
N THR A 213 -8.31 -5.57 -11.69
CA THR A 213 -7.26 -6.54 -12.01
C THR A 213 -6.01 -6.30 -11.18
N LYS A 214 -5.39 -7.37 -10.69
CA LYS A 214 -4.09 -7.33 -10.00
C LYS A 214 -2.95 -7.21 -11.03
N SER A 215 -2.62 -5.99 -11.42
CA SER A 215 -1.56 -5.72 -12.41
C SER A 215 -0.16 -6.07 -11.93
N TYR A 216 0.09 -5.97 -10.62
CA TYR A 216 1.37 -6.23 -9.96
C TYR A 216 1.15 -7.09 -8.73
N SER A 217 2.02 -8.06 -8.47
CA SER A 217 1.91 -8.91 -7.27
C SER A 217 3.24 -9.49 -6.81
N THR A 218 3.37 -9.76 -5.51
CA THR A 218 4.43 -10.61 -4.96
C THR A 218 4.22 -12.10 -5.26
N SER A 219 3.01 -12.50 -5.64
CA SER A 219 2.62 -13.89 -5.93
C SER A 219 2.40 -14.08 -7.43
N SER A 220 3.20 -14.93 -8.08
CA SER A 220 3.12 -15.14 -9.54
C SER A 220 1.72 -15.55 -9.99
N GLY A 221 1.04 -16.41 -9.23
CA GLY A 221 -0.31 -16.88 -9.56
C GLY A 221 -1.43 -15.85 -9.36
N GLN A 222 -1.14 -14.67 -8.79
CA GLN A 222 -2.12 -13.61 -8.56
C GLN A 222 -2.05 -12.49 -9.60
N SER A 223 -0.95 -12.38 -10.35
CA SER A 223 -0.85 -11.43 -11.46
C SER A 223 -1.93 -11.69 -12.50
N ASP A 224 -2.56 -10.61 -12.97
CA ASP A 224 -3.65 -10.59 -13.96
C ASP A 224 -4.94 -11.30 -13.51
N GLN A 225 -5.02 -11.72 -12.25
CA GLN A 225 -6.26 -12.20 -11.65
C GLN A 225 -7.10 -11.02 -11.14
N PRO A 226 -8.44 -11.15 -11.12
CA PRO A 226 -9.28 -10.12 -10.54
C PRO A 226 -9.11 -10.02 -9.02
N PHE A 227 -9.33 -8.84 -8.47
CA PHE A 227 -9.57 -8.70 -7.03
C PHE A 227 -10.87 -9.42 -6.63
N ASN A 228 -10.85 -10.03 -5.45
CA ASN A 228 -12.04 -10.68 -4.89
C ASN A 228 -12.71 -9.73 -3.89
N PHE A 229 -13.81 -9.12 -4.34
CA PHE A 229 -14.65 -8.24 -3.53
C PHE A 229 -15.92 -8.92 -3.01
N ASP A 230 -16.02 -10.24 -3.15
CA ASP A 230 -17.18 -11.01 -2.73
C ASP A 230 -17.01 -11.60 -1.32
N ALA A 231 -18.06 -12.29 -0.87
CA ALA A 231 -18.13 -12.99 0.41
C ALA A 231 -17.92 -12.10 1.64
N PHE A 232 -18.32 -10.82 1.55
CA PHE A 232 -18.38 -9.94 2.70
C PHE A 232 -19.72 -10.00 3.43
N ASP A 233 -19.69 -9.78 4.74
CA ASP A 233 -20.82 -9.55 5.62
C ASP A 233 -20.55 -8.33 6.53
N ILE A 234 -21.60 -7.61 6.90
CA ILE A 234 -21.54 -6.53 7.88
C ILE A 234 -21.60 -7.14 9.28
N ILE A 235 -20.60 -6.87 10.12
CA ILE A 235 -20.67 -7.20 11.55
C ILE A 235 -21.32 -6.03 12.31
N ASN A 236 -20.86 -4.81 12.03
CA ASN A 236 -21.40 -3.55 12.55
C ASN A 236 -20.94 -2.39 11.65
N ASP A 237 -21.32 -1.16 11.98
CA ASP A 237 -21.03 0.07 11.20
C ASP A 237 -19.55 0.36 10.95
N SER A 238 -18.64 -0.30 11.67
CA SER A 238 -17.18 -0.11 11.58
C SER A 238 -16.40 -1.39 11.28
N THR A 239 -17.09 -2.52 11.14
CA THR A 239 -16.43 -3.83 11.05
C THR A 239 -17.09 -4.70 9.98
N LEU A 240 -16.26 -5.20 9.09
CA LEU A 240 -16.64 -6.14 8.04
C LEU A 240 -16.00 -7.50 8.26
N LYS A 241 -16.67 -8.54 7.80
CA LYS A 241 -16.09 -9.88 7.69
C LYS A 241 -16.00 -10.25 6.22
N GLN A 242 -14.90 -10.82 5.78
CA GLN A 242 -14.79 -11.51 4.50
C GLN A 242 -14.48 -12.99 4.71
N ARG A 243 -15.22 -13.89 4.09
CA ARG A 243 -14.88 -15.32 4.10
C ARG A 243 -13.96 -15.67 2.93
N ARG A 244 -12.85 -16.36 3.20
CA ARG A 244 -11.87 -16.79 2.19
C ARG A 244 -11.48 -18.25 2.38
N SER A 245 -11.17 -18.91 1.27
CA SER A 245 -10.52 -20.22 1.27
C SER A 245 -9.02 -20.02 1.09
N LEU A 246 -8.21 -20.40 2.08
CA LEU A 246 -6.74 -20.38 2.01
C LEU A 246 -6.23 -21.78 2.35
N ASN A 247 -5.41 -22.38 1.48
CA ASN A 247 -4.91 -23.75 1.65
C ASN A 247 -6.01 -24.75 2.05
N GLU A 248 -7.14 -24.71 1.33
CA GLU A 248 -8.33 -25.54 1.58
C GLU A 248 -9.07 -25.28 2.91
N ARG A 249 -8.60 -24.33 3.73
CA ARG A 249 -9.24 -23.91 4.99
C ARG A 249 -10.14 -22.71 4.77
N GLN A 250 -11.32 -22.73 5.38
CA GLN A 250 -12.20 -21.56 5.43
C GLN A 250 -11.77 -20.64 6.57
N ILE A 251 -11.53 -19.38 6.25
CA ILE A 251 -11.05 -18.36 7.19
C ILE A 251 -11.96 -17.15 7.07
N ASP A 252 -12.45 -16.69 8.22
CA ASP A 252 -13.15 -15.42 8.34
C ASP A 252 -12.11 -14.33 8.66
N LEU A 253 -11.91 -13.42 7.71
CA LEU A 253 -11.07 -12.23 7.85
C LEU A 253 -11.93 -11.09 8.40
N ILE A 254 -11.59 -10.59 9.58
CA ILE A 254 -12.33 -9.51 10.24
C ILE A 254 -11.56 -8.20 10.03
N PHE A 255 -12.17 -7.27 9.30
CA PHE A 255 -11.62 -5.97 8.99
C PHE A 255 -12.30 -4.88 9.80
N GLU A 256 -11.51 -3.94 10.31
CA GLU A 256 -12.01 -2.63 10.72
C GLU A 256 -11.99 -1.69 9.51
N ILE A 257 -13.03 -0.87 9.37
CA ILE A 257 -13.08 0.22 8.40
C ILE A 257 -12.21 1.35 8.95
N ASP A 258 -11.01 1.48 8.41
CA ASP A 258 -10.09 2.56 8.76
C ASP A 258 -10.56 3.90 8.19
N ILE A 259 -11.05 3.88 6.96
CA ILE A 259 -11.71 5.03 6.32
C ILE A 259 -12.69 4.54 5.27
N TYR A 260 -13.82 5.22 5.14
CA TYR A 260 -14.75 5.08 4.03
C TYR A 260 -15.32 6.45 3.67
N GLN A 261 -15.09 6.89 2.44
CA GLN A 261 -15.68 8.06 1.81
C GLN A 261 -16.05 7.68 0.38
N SER A 262 -17.30 7.84 -0.02
CA SER A 262 -17.75 7.50 -1.38
C SER A 262 -17.12 8.42 -2.44
N ASN A 263 -16.78 9.65 -2.05
CA ASN A 263 -16.08 10.61 -2.90
C ASN A 263 -15.14 11.49 -2.07
N TYR A 264 -13.86 11.10 -2.03
CA TYR A 264 -12.77 11.84 -1.40
C TYR A 264 -11.99 12.63 -2.44
N LEU A 265 -11.50 13.82 -2.08
CA LEU A 265 -10.61 14.63 -2.92
C LEU A 265 -9.17 14.47 -2.41
N PHE A 266 -8.32 13.80 -3.19
CA PHE A 266 -6.92 13.61 -2.87
C PHE A 266 -6.11 14.86 -3.21
N GLN A 267 -5.13 15.19 -2.37
CA GLN A 267 -4.34 16.41 -2.56
C GLN A 267 -3.43 16.27 -3.79
N GLN A 268 -3.59 17.19 -4.75
CA GLN A 268 -2.74 17.29 -5.94
C GLN A 268 -2.16 18.69 -6.14
N GLN A 269 -2.44 19.60 -5.21
CA GLN A 269 -1.95 20.97 -5.22
C GLN A 269 -1.48 21.32 -3.81
N THR A 270 -0.39 22.07 -3.72
CA THR A 270 0.07 22.65 -2.47
C THR A 270 -0.39 24.10 -2.44
N PRO A 271 -1.11 24.55 -1.39
CA PRO A 271 -1.43 25.96 -1.22
C PRO A 271 -0.16 26.81 -1.26
N THR A 272 -0.24 27.95 -1.95
CA THR A 272 0.87 28.91 -2.04
C THR A 272 0.36 30.33 -1.91
N THR A 273 1.27 31.30 -1.94
CA THR A 273 0.91 32.72 -1.80
C THR A 273 0.46 33.33 -3.13
N PRO A 274 -0.42 34.36 -3.13
CA PRO A 274 -0.81 35.07 -4.35
C PRO A 274 0.39 35.61 -5.14
N ASP A 275 1.45 36.05 -4.46
CA ASP A 275 2.68 36.52 -5.11
C ASP A 275 3.39 35.40 -5.87
N SER A 276 3.43 34.18 -5.31
CA SER A 276 3.98 33.01 -5.98
C SER A 276 3.15 32.59 -7.20
N GLU A 277 1.82 32.65 -7.11
CA GLU A 277 0.93 32.39 -8.25
C GLU A 277 1.12 33.43 -9.35
N HIS A 278 1.21 34.71 -8.98
CA HIS A 278 1.44 35.81 -9.91
C HIS A 278 2.80 35.67 -10.62
N TRP A 279 3.84 35.31 -9.87
CA TRP A 279 5.17 35.05 -10.43
C TRP A 279 5.14 33.91 -11.44
N LEU A 280 4.57 32.74 -11.08
CA LEU A 280 4.50 31.58 -11.97
C LEU A 280 3.75 31.91 -13.26
N LYS A 281 2.65 32.66 -13.16
CA LYS A 281 1.87 33.13 -14.31
C LYS A 281 2.66 34.10 -15.19
N THR A 282 3.45 34.98 -14.59
CA THR A 282 4.27 35.94 -15.33
C THR A 282 5.37 35.23 -16.13
N GLU A 283 5.95 34.19 -15.55
CA GLU A 283 7.04 33.41 -16.16
C GLU A 283 6.54 32.14 -16.90
N GLU A 284 5.23 31.98 -17.07
CA GLU A 284 4.58 30.75 -17.55
C GLU A 284 5.17 30.22 -18.85
N SER A 285 5.40 31.11 -19.83
CA SER A 285 5.95 30.74 -21.13
C SER A 285 7.35 30.10 -21.05
N HIS A 286 8.11 30.41 -20.00
CA HIS A 286 9.44 29.85 -19.76
C HIS A 286 9.37 28.63 -18.83
N LEU A 287 8.77 28.78 -17.65
CA LEU A 287 8.78 27.74 -16.61
C LEU A 287 7.89 26.54 -16.94
N LEU A 288 6.77 26.77 -17.64
CA LEU A 288 5.80 25.71 -17.94
C LEU A 288 5.91 25.19 -19.38
N HIS A 289 6.94 25.59 -20.13
CA HIS A 289 7.09 25.23 -21.55
C HIS A 289 7.04 23.71 -21.82
N HIS A 290 7.57 22.91 -20.89
CA HIS A 290 7.54 21.45 -20.93
C HIS A 290 6.85 20.84 -19.70
N ALA A 291 6.16 21.65 -18.90
CA ALA A 291 5.49 21.15 -17.71
C ALA A 291 4.29 20.29 -18.11
N GLN A 292 4.22 19.08 -17.56
CA GLN A 292 3.14 18.14 -17.76
C GLN A 292 2.83 17.47 -16.42
N LEU A 293 1.55 17.14 -16.19
CA LEU A 293 1.20 16.32 -15.06
C LEU A 293 1.72 14.90 -15.31
N THR A 294 2.62 14.44 -14.44
CA THR A 294 3.04 13.04 -14.42
C THR A 294 2.22 12.32 -13.35
N LEU A 295 1.46 11.32 -13.79
CA LEU A 295 0.86 10.29 -12.96
C LEU A 295 1.84 9.11 -12.95
#